data_AF-A0A815D4Z5-F1
#
_entry.id   AF-A0A815D4Z5-F1
#
_cell.length_a   1.000
_cell.length_b   1.000
_cell.length_c   1.000
_cell.angle_alpha   90.00
_cell.angle_beta   90.00
_cell.angle_gamma   90.00
#
_symmetry.space_group_name_H-M   'P 1'
#
loop_
_entity.id
_entity.type
_entity.pdbx_description
1 polymer ?
#
loop_
_entity_poly.entity_id
_entity_poly.type
_entity_poly.pdbx_seq_one_letter_code
_entity_poly.pdbx_strand_id
1 'polypeptide(L)'
;MLADPENKNQKNDIIEKYNGNKKQKLQDQNSNTNKTLFENLSNEIIYEIFDYLGIYHVYHEFFNLNQRFNNFFINSNLPIQIDISSMSKSNFEQYHKDIILPNKHRINYLRLSNAFTVDIIFSPPRLISKFLQLETLVFDNINARYLNNILHHQIILPHLHSLTINLIDYIQNSTLFYLQLFRLSKLKYCKIQFESKDDEQLLPRCTNEFSSIEYLVIKNCFRFQLLNNFLSYLSRLCYLSIDYLNRIDFKDIELYPLLLEYLKYVSLELDLVYFNRFEQLIKNFFYHVEILHFTSKYDSRYLDAEIWEKLITSYMPYLRIFDINHDGSIQHNLSRYHNWINQFNSSFWAEKQWFFTHQHNCQDTIGSGIFYSTNPYRRKENTFFWKLDKKFCSDYQQTNFSSVKHVRVSGLVASKTSVNYFSNATQLTIKHDLEALPHSISTVLIRWENFVIIK
;
A
#
# COMPACT_ATOMS: atom_id res chain seq x y z
N MET A 1 -100.51 -13.14 -41.21
CA MET A 1 -100.17 -11.97 -40.37
C MET A 1 -98.70 -12.08 -40.03
N LEU A 2 -97.80 -11.70 -40.94
CA LEU A 2 -97.22 -10.36 -41.13
C LEU A 2 -96.43 -9.85 -39.90
N ALA A 3 -95.11 -10.05 -39.91
CA ALA A 3 -94.08 -9.02 -39.66
C ALA A 3 -92.66 -9.61 -39.86
N ASP A 4 -91.85 -8.87 -40.62
CA ASP A 4 -90.51 -9.19 -41.16
C ASP A 4 -89.36 -9.41 -40.15
N PRO A 5 -88.32 -10.18 -40.52
CA PRO A 5 -87.04 -10.27 -39.82
C PRO A 5 -85.91 -9.56 -40.59
N GLU A 6 -85.82 -8.23 -40.53
CA GLU A 6 -84.67 -7.48 -41.09
C GLU A 6 -84.17 -6.43 -40.08
N ASN A 7 -83.35 -6.83 -39.10
CA ASN A 7 -82.36 -5.91 -38.48
C ASN A 7 -81.38 -6.53 -37.45
N LYS A 8 -80.72 -7.65 -37.76
CA LYS A 8 -79.65 -8.17 -36.86
C LYS A 8 -78.29 -8.46 -37.51
N ASN A 9 -78.17 -8.41 -38.84
CA ASN A 9 -76.91 -8.78 -39.51
C ASN A 9 -75.97 -7.62 -39.88
N GLN A 10 -76.36 -6.35 -39.74
CA GLN A 10 -75.46 -5.22 -40.07
C GLN A 10 -74.62 -4.69 -38.88
N LYS A 11 -74.92 -5.09 -37.64
CA LYS A 11 -74.17 -4.61 -36.46
C LYS A 11 -72.95 -5.45 -36.09
N ASN A 12 -72.87 -6.70 -36.54
CA ASN A 12 -71.75 -7.59 -36.21
C ASN A 12 -70.58 -7.47 -37.20
N ASP A 13 -70.83 -7.17 -38.47
CA ASP A 13 -69.77 -7.03 -39.48
C ASP A 13 -68.94 -5.75 -39.34
N ILE A 14 -69.47 -4.71 -38.69
CA ILE A 14 -68.74 -3.45 -38.45
C ILE A 14 -67.80 -3.56 -37.24
N ILE A 15 -68.14 -4.40 -36.25
CA ILE A 15 -67.34 -4.60 -35.04
C ILE A 15 -66.14 -5.52 -35.30
N GLU A 16 -66.27 -6.53 -36.18
CA GLU A 16 -65.14 -7.40 -36.54
C GLU A 16 -64.11 -6.72 -37.45
N LYS A 17 -64.53 -5.84 -38.38
CA LYS A 17 -63.59 -5.04 -39.20
C LYS A 17 -62.83 -3.98 -38.40
N TYR A 18 -63.40 -3.42 -37.34
CA TYR A 18 -62.70 -2.46 -36.47
C TYR A 18 -61.70 -3.13 -35.51
N ASN A 19 -61.94 -4.37 -35.12
CA ASN A 19 -61.03 -5.13 -34.24
C ASN A 19 -59.89 -5.84 -34.99
N GLY A 20 -60.08 -6.22 -36.26
CA GLY A 20 -59.01 -6.77 -37.11
C GLY A 20 -57.91 -5.76 -37.42
N ASN A 21 -58.28 -4.52 -37.76
CA ASN A 21 -57.33 -3.46 -38.10
C ASN A 21 -56.55 -2.90 -36.89
N LYS A 22 -57.07 -3.05 -35.67
CA LYS A 22 -56.35 -2.68 -34.44
C LYS A 22 -55.31 -3.71 -34.04
N LYS A 23 -55.54 -5.01 -34.31
CA LYS A 23 -54.54 -6.06 -34.07
C LYS A 23 -53.40 -6.07 -35.08
N GLN A 24 -53.65 -5.74 -36.35
CA GLN A 24 -52.58 -5.60 -37.35
C GLN A 24 -51.75 -4.32 -37.17
N LYS A 25 -52.35 -3.18 -36.80
CA LYS A 25 -51.57 -1.96 -36.49
C LYS A 25 -50.81 -1.99 -35.16
N LEU A 26 -51.10 -2.94 -34.27
CA LEU A 26 -50.34 -3.18 -33.03
C LEU A 26 -49.26 -4.26 -33.17
N GLN A 27 -49.22 -5.01 -34.28
CA GLN A 27 -48.13 -5.94 -34.58
C GLN A 27 -47.01 -5.28 -35.39
N ASP A 28 -47.32 -4.27 -36.21
CA ASP A 28 -46.32 -3.55 -37.00
C ASP A 28 -45.69 -2.34 -36.27
N GLN A 29 -46.15 -2.01 -35.05
CA GLN A 29 -45.54 -0.99 -34.18
C GLN A 29 -44.55 -1.54 -33.14
N ASN A 30 -44.27 -2.85 -33.17
CA ASN A 30 -43.10 -3.43 -32.49
C ASN A 30 -41.84 -3.37 -33.37
N SER A 31 -41.75 -2.35 -34.23
CA SER A 31 -40.54 -2.00 -34.94
C SER A 31 -39.47 -1.55 -33.94
N ASN A 32 -38.46 -2.39 -33.76
CA ASN A 32 -37.09 -2.01 -33.42
C ASN A 32 -36.90 -1.11 -32.19
N THR A 33 -37.35 -1.55 -31.01
CA THR A 33 -36.44 -1.33 -29.88
C THR A 33 -35.27 -2.28 -30.11
N ASN A 34 -34.19 -1.78 -30.71
CA ASN A 34 -32.88 -2.44 -30.71
C ASN A 34 -32.45 -2.58 -29.25
N LYS A 35 -33.03 -3.56 -28.54
CA LYS A 35 -32.60 -3.95 -27.20
C LYS A 35 -31.26 -4.61 -27.40
N THR A 36 -30.21 -3.85 -27.14
CA THR A 36 -28.86 -4.38 -27.02
C THR A 36 -28.88 -5.37 -25.84
N LEU A 37 -28.87 -6.66 -26.15
CA LEU A 37 -28.73 -7.70 -25.14
C LEU A 37 -27.25 -7.78 -24.74
N PHE A 38 -26.99 -8.08 -23.47
CA PHE A 38 -25.63 -8.34 -22.99
C PHE A 38 -24.96 -9.46 -23.80
N GLU A 39 -25.74 -10.46 -24.23
CA GLU A 39 -25.31 -11.56 -25.09
C GLU A 39 -24.86 -11.13 -26.49
N ASN A 40 -25.15 -9.89 -26.92
CA ASN A 40 -24.71 -9.35 -28.20
C ASN A 40 -23.37 -8.62 -28.10
N LEU A 41 -22.84 -8.41 -26.89
CA LEU A 41 -21.50 -7.85 -26.71
C LEU A 41 -20.47 -8.79 -27.35
N SER A 42 -19.39 -8.24 -27.89
CA SER A 42 -18.29 -9.05 -28.41
C SER A 42 -17.52 -9.73 -27.27
N ASN A 43 -16.73 -10.76 -27.57
CA ASN A 43 -15.98 -11.47 -26.54
C ASN A 43 -14.98 -10.53 -25.85
N GLU A 44 -14.36 -9.63 -26.61
CA GLU A 44 -13.37 -8.65 -26.14
C GLU A 44 -13.95 -7.75 -25.06
N ILE A 45 -15.16 -7.21 -25.29
CA ILE A 45 -15.84 -6.36 -24.31
C ILE A 45 -16.23 -7.15 -23.04
N ILE A 46 -16.66 -8.40 -23.21
CA ILE A 46 -16.99 -9.25 -22.05
C ILE A 46 -15.73 -9.53 -21.21
N TYR A 47 -14.58 -9.78 -21.83
CA TYR A 47 -13.33 -9.96 -21.10
C TYR A 47 -12.90 -8.70 -20.36
N GLU A 48 -13.01 -7.53 -21.00
CA GLU A 48 -12.71 -6.26 -20.35
C GLU A 48 -13.61 -6.04 -19.12
N ILE A 49 -14.90 -6.41 -19.20
CA ILE A 49 -15.80 -6.37 -18.04
C ILE A 49 -15.35 -7.36 -16.95
N PHE A 50 -14.94 -8.57 -17.34
CA PHE A 50 -14.53 -9.61 -16.41
C PHE A 50 -13.24 -9.28 -15.65
N ASP A 51 -12.34 -8.49 -16.25
CA ASP A 51 -11.14 -7.97 -15.59
C ASP A 51 -11.47 -7.12 -14.35
N TYR A 52 -12.66 -6.50 -14.28
CA TYR A 52 -13.11 -5.73 -13.11
C TYR A 52 -13.80 -6.59 -12.03
N LEU A 53 -14.30 -7.78 -12.34
CA LEU A 53 -15.14 -8.60 -11.44
C LEU A 53 -14.36 -9.70 -10.70
N GLY A 54 -13.17 -10.05 -11.18
CA GLY A 54 -12.36 -11.14 -10.66
C GLY A 54 -12.89 -12.52 -11.05
N ILE A 55 -12.00 -13.39 -11.52
CA ILE A 55 -12.38 -14.64 -12.20
C ILE A 55 -13.31 -15.56 -11.38
N TYR A 56 -13.21 -15.54 -10.05
CA TYR A 56 -14.06 -16.37 -9.21
C TYR A 56 -15.54 -15.96 -9.29
N HIS A 57 -15.83 -14.66 -9.18
CA HIS A 57 -17.20 -14.16 -9.33
C HIS A 57 -17.71 -14.39 -10.74
N VAL A 58 -16.84 -14.17 -11.74
CA VAL A 58 -17.19 -14.43 -13.14
C VAL A 58 -17.54 -15.91 -13.34
N TYR A 59 -16.74 -16.83 -12.78
CA TYR A 59 -17.02 -18.25 -12.84
C TYR A 59 -18.36 -18.60 -12.18
N HIS A 60 -18.55 -18.14 -10.94
CA HIS A 60 -19.74 -18.46 -10.16
C HIS A 60 -21.04 -17.97 -10.83
N GLU A 61 -21.02 -16.75 -11.38
CA GLU A 61 -22.20 -16.12 -11.95
C GLU A 61 -22.43 -16.49 -13.43
N PHE A 62 -21.36 -16.70 -14.23
CA PHE A 62 -21.49 -16.81 -15.69
C PHE A 62 -21.23 -18.20 -16.28
N PHE A 63 -20.49 -19.09 -15.60
CA PHE A 63 -20.09 -20.37 -16.18
C PHE A 63 -21.30 -21.18 -16.66
N ASN A 64 -22.30 -21.36 -15.81
CA ASN A 64 -23.48 -22.17 -16.13
C ASN A 64 -24.59 -21.43 -16.90
N LEU A 65 -24.37 -20.20 -17.36
CA LEU A 65 -25.42 -19.44 -18.06
C LEU A 65 -25.66 -19.95 -19.49
N ASN A 66 -24.61 -20.13 -20.28
CA ASN A 66 -24.70 -20.67 -21.63
C ASN A 66 -23.35 -21.20 -22.14
N GLN A 67 -23.37 -21.88 -23.30
CA GLN A 67 -22.18 -22.46 -23.90
C GLN A 67 -21.12 -21.43 -24.27
N ARG A 68 -21.52 -20.20 -24.61
CA ARG A 68 -20.57 -19.12 -24.96
C ARG A 68 -19.73 -18.73 -23.74
N PHE A 69 -20.35 -18.53 -22.57
CA PHE A 69 -19.62 -18.24 -21.35
C PHE A 69 -18.74 -19.41 -20.90
N ASN A 70 -19.24 -20.65 -20.97
CA ASN A 70 -18.41 -21.85 -20.73
C ASN A 70 -17.14 -21.86 -21.59
N ASN A 71 -17.25 -21.51 -22.87
CA ASN A 71 -16.12 -21.47 -23.78
C ASN A 71 -15.06 -20.42 -23.39
N PHE A 72 -15.41 -19.36 -22.67
CA PHE A 72 -14.43 -18.37 -22.19
C PHE A 72 -13.46 -18.96 -21.16
N PHE A 73 -13.93 -19.92 -20.36
CA PHE A 73 -13.09 -20.56 -19.36
C PHE A 73 -12.32 -21.75 -19.93
N ILE A 74 -12.96 -22.54 -20.80
CA ILE A 74 -12.41 -23.82 -21.27
C ILE A 74 -11.53 -23.66 -22.50
N ASN A 75 -11.94 -22.84 -23.48
CA ASN A 75 -11.38 -22.81 -24.84
C ASN A 75 -10.69 -21.49 -25.21
N SER A 76 -10.64 -20.53 -24.29
CA SER A 76 -9.95 -19.26 -24.52
C SER A 76 -8.43 -19.42 -24.44
N ASN A 77 -7.69 -18.47 -24.99
CA ASN A 77 -6.24 -18.37 -24.83
C ASN A 77 -5.83 -17.22 -23.90
N LEU A 78 -6.79 -16.48 -23.35
CA LEU A 78 -6.48 -15.32 -22.53
C LEU A 78 -5.87 -15.72 -21.19
N PRO A 79 -4.97 -14.91 -20.62
CA PRO A 79 -4.43 -15.16 -19.30
C PRO A 79 -5.52 -15.20 -18.24
N ILE A 80 -5.33 -16.02 -17.21
CA ILE A 80 -6.27 -16.11 -16.09
C ILE A 80 -5.59 -15.61 -14.82
N GLN A 81 -6.24 -14.68 -14.14
CA GLN A 81 -5.82 -14.17 -12.84
C GLN A 81 -6.69 -14.78 -11.75
N ILE A 82 -6.08 -15.57 -10.86
CA ILE A 82 -6.78 -16.30 -9.81
C ILE A 82 -6.48 -15.68 -8.45
N ASP A 83 -7.51 -15.11 -7.82
CA ASP A 83 -7.50 -14.75 -6.40
C ASP A 83 -8.51 -15.64 -5.67
N ILE A 84 -8.01 -16.51 -4.80
CA ILE A 84 -8.81 -17.41 -3.96
C ILE A 84 -8.75 -17.01 -2.48
N SER A 85 -8.37 -15.76 -2.18
CA SER A 85 -8.08 -15.33 -0.81
C SER A 85 -9.29 -15.41 0.14
N SER A 86 -10.49 -15.24 -0.40
CA SER A 86 -11.76 -15.27 0.32
C SER A 86 -12.53 -16.58 0.19
N MET A 87 -11.97 -17.59 -0.47
CA MET A 87 -12.70 -18.80 -0.85
C MET A 87 -12.73 -19.86 0.26
N SER A 88 -13.92 -20.40 0.53
CA SER A 88 -14.08 -21.54 1.46
C SER A 88 -13.50 -22.84 0.88
N LYS A 89 -13.12 -23.79 1.74
CA LYS A 89 -12.56 -25.08 1.31
C LYS A 89 -13.51 -25.87 0.38
N SER A 90 -14.81 -25.89 0.69
CA SER A 90 -15.80 -26.62 -0.11
C SER A 90 -15.92 -26.08 -1.54
N ASN A 91 -15.91 -24.74 -1.68
CA ASN A 91 -16.00 -24.10 -2.99
C ASN A 91 -14.70 -24.28 -3.78
N PHE A 92 -13.57 -24.32 -3.07
CA PHE A 92 -12.26 -24.45 -3.66
C PHE A 92 -12.03 -25.79 -4.36
N GLU A 93 -12.50 -26.91 -3.81
CA GLU A 93 -12.29 -28.23 -4.44
C GLU A 93 -12.94 -28.31 -5.83
N GLN A 94 -14.19 -27.84 -5.95
CA GLN A 94 -14.90 -27.77 -7.23
C GLN A 94 -14.23 -26.77 -8.19
N TYR A 95 -13.93 -25.56 -7.71
CA TYR A 95 -13.26 -24.53 -8.49
C TYR A 95 -11.88 -24.97 -9.00
N HIS A 96 -11.11 -25.69 -8.19
CA HIS A 96 -9.83 -26.24 -8.59
C HIS A 96 -9.96 -27.25 -9.72
N LYS A 97 -10.98 -28.13 -9.67
CA LYS A 97 -11.22 -29.14 -10.70
C LYS A 97 -11.68 -28.50 -12.02
N ASP A 98 -12.57 -27.52 -11.95
CA ASP A 98 -13.25 -26.97 -13.13
C ASP A 98 -12.45 -25.85 -13.80
N ILE A 99 -11.70 -25.06 -13.02
CA ILE A 99 -11.03 -23.85 -13.51
C ILE A 99 -9.52 -23.93 -13.40
N ILE A 100 -8.98 -24.20 -12.21
CA ILE A 100 -7.52 -24.15 -12.00
C ILE A 100 -6.84 -25.26 -12.79
N LEU A 101 -7.31 -26.50 -12.67
CA LEU A 101 -6.64 -27.67 -13.23
C LEU A 101 -6.60 -27.69 -14.77
N PRO A 102 -7.69 -27.38 -15.49
CA PRO A 102 -7.67 -27.32 -16.95
C PRO A 102 -6.83 -26.15 -17.48
N ASN A 103 -6.78 -25.04 -16.73
CA ASN A 103 -6.17 -23.79 -17.20
C ASN A 103 -4.79 -23.47 -16.62
N LYS A 104 -4.11 -24.41 -15.94
CA LYS A 104 -2.79 -24.18 -15.30
C LYS A 104 -1.78 -23.48 -16.22
N HIS A 105 -1.78 -23.83 -17.50
CA HIS A 105 -0.89 -23.29 -18.52
C HIS A 105 -1.16 -21.83 -18.92
N ARG A 106 -2.34 -21.27 -18.60
CA ARG A 106 -2.75 -19.89 -18.89
C ARG A 106 -2.79 -18.99 -17.65
N ILE A 107 -2.62 -19.56 -16.46
CA ILE A 107 -2.66 -18.78 -15.21
C ILE A 107 -1.37 -17.96 -15.11
N ASN A 108 -1.50 -16.64 -15.16
CA ASN A 108 -0.38 -15.71 -15.03
C ASN A 108 -0.34 -15.00 -13.66
N TYR A 109 -1.46 -14.90 -12.98
CA TYR A 109 -1.53 -14.40 -11.60
C TYR A 109 -2.17 -15.44 -10.70
N LEU A 110 -1.53 -15.73 -9.58
CA LEU A 110 -2.05 -16.64 -8.57
C LEU A 110 -1.83 -16.08 -7.16
N ARG A 111 -2.92 -15.78 -6.48
CA ARG A 111 -2.93 -15.46 -5.05
C ARG A 111 -3.51 -16.59 -4.25
N LEU A 112 -2.66 -17.19 -3.42
CA LEU A 112 -3.02 -18.27 -2.52
C LEU A 112 -3.07 -17.74 -1.11
N SER A 113 -4.23 -17.88 -0.48
CA SER A 113 -4.33 -17.82 0.97
C SER A 113 -4.66 -19.20 1.52
N ASN A 114 -4.28 -19.42 2.77
CA ASN A 114 -4.52 -20.66 3.53
C ASN A 114 -3.67 -21.85 3.08
N ALA A 115 -3.30 -22.68 4.05
CA ALA A 115 -2.44 -23.84 3.83
C ALA A 115 -3.04 -24.88 2.86
N PHE A 116 -4.36 -25.10 2.92
CA PHE A 116 -5.01 -26.16 2.12
C PHE A 116 -4.99 -25.86 0.61
N THR A 117 -5.02 -24.59 0.19
CA THR A 117 -5.00 -24.24 -1.24
C THR A 117 -3.62 -24.52 -1.83
N VAL A 118 -2.57 -24.22 -1.08
CA VAL A 118 -1.18 -24.54 -1.41
C VAL A 118 -0.98 -26.05 -1.51
N ASP A 119 -1.51 -26.82 -0.55
CA ASP A 119 -1.47 -28.28 -0.59
C ASP A 119 -2.15 -28.84 -1.84
N ILE A 120 -3.35 -28.37 -2.18
CA ILE A 120 -4.08 -28.94 -3.33
C ILE A 120 -3.44 -28.54 -4.68
N ILE A 121 -2.97 -27.30 -4.80
CA ILE A 121 -2.46 -26.78 -6.08
C ILE A 121 -1.03 -27.26 -6.33
N PHE A 122 -0.20 -27.27 -5.28
CA PHE A 122 1.23 -27.56 -5.35
C PHE A 122 1.61 -28.87 -4.66
N SER A 123 0.68 -29.80 -4.36
CA SER A 123 1.07 -31.16 -3.96
C SER A 123 0.89 -32.16 -5.10
N PRO A 124 1.95 -32.88 -5.52
CA PRO A 124 3.34 -32.74 -5.06
C PRO A 124 3.98 -31.41 -5.54
N PRO A 125 5.00 -30.85 -4.83
CA PRO A 125 5.64 -29.55 -5.11
C PRO A 125 5.99 -29.27 -6.56
N ARG A 126 6.36 -30.33 -7.30
CA ARG A 126 6.60 -30.30 -8.74
C ARG A 126 5.43 -29.77 -9.59
N LEU A 127 4.18 -29.75 -9.09
CA LEU A 127 3.03 -29.28 -9.86
C LEU A 127 3.09 -27.78 -10.18
N ILE A 128 3.89 -27.02 -9.45
CA ILE A 128 4.13 -25.61 -9.78
C ILE A 128 4.72 -25.46 -11.19
N SER A 129 5.35 -26.50 -11.75
CA SER A 129 5.86 -26.50 -13.13
C SER A 129 4.85 -26.50 -14.23
N LYS A 130 3.60 -26.80 -13.89
CA LYS A 130 2.53 -26.76 -14.85
C LYS A 130 2.01 -25.33 -15.06
N PHE A 131 2.44 -24.39 -14.24
CA PHE A 131 2.07 -22.98 -14.32
C PHE A 131 3.09 -22.21 -15.16
N LEU A 132 3.19 -22.58 -16.44
CA LEU A 132 4.23 -22.10 -17.35
C LEU A 132 4.18 -20.58 -17.55
N GLN A 133 2.99 -19.98 -17.55
CA GLN A 133 2.79 -18.54 -17.76
C GLN A 133 2.75 -17.74 -16.45
N LEU A 134 3.08 -18.35 -15.30
CA LEU A 134 2.97 -17.66 -14.02
C LEU A 134 3.97 -16.51 -13.91
N GLU A 135 3.41 -15.31 -13.84
CA GLU A 135 4.11 -14.04 -13.80
C GLU A 135 4.12 -13.44 -12.39
N THR A 136 2.99 -13.57 -11.69
CA THR A 136 2.80 -13.07 -10.32
C THR A 136 2.30 -14.16 -9.40
N LEU A 137 3.02 -14.34 -8.28
CA LEU A 137 2.64 -15.28 -7.22
C LEU A 137 2.54 -14.54 -5.89
N VAL A 138 1.39 -14.65 -5.23
CA VAL A 138 1.14 -14.05 -3.92
C VAL A 138 0.80 -15.16 -2.94
N PHE A 139 1.61 -15.29 -1.91
CA PHE A 139 1.34 -16.12 -0.76
C PHE A 139 0.88 -15.24 0.40
N ASP A 140 -0.32 -15.50 0.90
CA ASP A 140 -0.93 -14.72 1.96
C ASP A 140 -1.36 -15.61 3.14
N ASN A 141 -0.84 -15.33 4.32
CA ASN A 141 -1.10 -16.11 5.53
C ASN A 141 -0.84 -17.63 5.35
N ILE A 142 0.31 -17.99 4.77
CA ILE A 142 0.73 -19.40 4.62
C ILE A 142 1.85 -19.78 5.59
N ASN A 143 2.09 -21.08 5.78
CA ASN A 143 3.24 -21.57 6.55
C ASN A 143 4.52 -21.62 5.70
N ALA A 144 5.67 -21.31 6.30
CA ALA A 144 7.00 -21.26 5.71
C ALA A 144 7.44 -22.59 5.08
N ARG A 145 6.96 -23.72 5.63
CA ARG A 145 7.26 -25.07 5.10
C ARG A 145 6.93 -25.22 3.61
N TYR A 146 5.94 -24.49 3.12
CA TYR A 146 5.53 -24.56 1.71
C TYR A 146 6.51 -23.83 0.79
N LEU A 147 7.10 -22.74 1.26
CA LEU A 147 8.02 -21.93 0.45
C LEU A 147 9.29 -22.69 0.10
N ASN A 148 9.90 -23.40 1.06
CA ASN A 148 11.13 -24.13 0.80
C ASN A 148 10.94 -25.15 -0.32
N ASN A 149 9.82 -25.86 -0.35
CA ASN A 149 9.53 -26.83 -1.41
C ASN A 149 9.30 -26.15 -2.76
N ILE A 150 8.65 -25.00 -2.77
CA ILE A 150 8.32 -24.25 -3.98
C ILE A 150 9.57 -23.58 -4.56
N LEU A 151 10.37 -22.94 -3.70
CA LEU A 151 11.60 -22.22 -4.05
C LEU A 151 12.80 -23.13 -4.23
N HIS A 152 12.78 -24.40 -3.79
CA HIS A 152 13.85 -25.35 -4.12
C HIS A 152 13.79 -25.75 -5.61
N HIS A 153 12.61 -25.73 -6.20
CA HIS A 153 12.38 -26.10 -7.60
C HIS A 153 12.55 -24.90 -8.56
N GLN A 154 13.63 -24.14 -8.43
CA GLN A 154 13.86 -22.82 -9.06
C GLN A 154 13.78 -22.79 -10.59
N ILE A 155 14.02 -23.93 -11.24
CA ILE A 155 14.01 -24.09 -12.71
C ILE A 155 12.59 -23.92 -13.28
N ILE A 156 11.58 -23.83 -12.43
CA ILE A 156 10.22 -24.16 -12.78
C ILE A 156 9.33 -22.96 -13.13
N LEU A 157 9.73 -21.74 -12.79
CA LEU A 157 8.92 -20.53 -13.01
C LEU A 157 9.64 -19.51 -13.91
N PRO A 158 9.74 -19.81 -15.22
CA PRO A 158 10.56 -19.01 -16.15
C PRO A 158 10.05 -17.60 -16.40
N HIS A 159 8.79 -17.30 -16.04
CA HIS A 159 8.16 -15.99 -16.25
C HIS A 159 7.85 -15.23 -14.96
N LEU A 160 8.16 -15.80 -13.78
CA LEU A 160 7.82 -15.17 -12.51
C LEU A 160 8.65 -13.90 -12.30
N HIS A 161 7.97 -12.75 -12.41
CA HIS A 161 8.57 -11.44 -12.24
C HIS A 161 8.13 -10.73 -10.96
N SER A 162 7.06 -11.21 -10.30
CA SER A 162 6.53 -10.65 -9.06
C SER A 162 6.23 -11.74 -8.03
N LEU A 163 6.80 -11.59 -6.84
CA LEU A 163 6.59 -12.50 -5.71
C LEU A 163 6.25 -11.71 -4.45
N THR A 164 5.10 -11.98 -3.86
CA THR A 164 4.71 -11.47 -2.54
C THR A 164 4.56 -12.62 -1.58
N ILE A 165 5.20 -12.53 -0.42
CA ILE A 165 5.19 -13.54 0.63
C ILE A 165 4.73 -12.89 1.91
N ASN A 166 3.65 -13.41 2.50
CA ASN A 166 3.18 -13.10 3.83
C ASN A 166 2.94 -14.40 4.61
N LEU A 167 3.75 -14.64 5.63
CA LEU A 167 3.75 -15.88 6.42
C LEU A 167 3.13 -15.67 7.80
N ILE A 168 2.47 -16.71 8.29
CA ILE A 168 1.94 -16.75 9.67
C ILE A 168 2.94 -17.29 10.69
N ASP A 169 3.95 -18.02 10.22
CA ASP A 169 4.99 -18.64 11.03
C ASP A 169 6.37 -18.06 10.66
N TYR A 170 7.40 -18.59 11.31
CA TYR A 170 8.77 -18.16 11.13
C TYR A 170 9.50 -19.01 10.09
N ILE A 171 10.42 -18.39 9.35
CA ILE A 171 11.41 -19.11 8.57
C ILE A 171 12.49 -19.63 9.54
N GLN A 172 12.77 -20.93 9.47
CA GLN A 172 13.86 -21.55 10.22
C GLN A 172 15.20 -21.00 9.71
N ASN A 173 15.57 -21.27 8.46
CA ASN A 173 16.82 -20.81 7.86
C ASN A 173 16.59 -19.68 6.85
N SER A 174 16.70 -18.43 7.31
CA SER A 174 16.51 -17.25 6.45
C SER A 174 17.61 -17.08 5.40
N THR A 175 18.85 -17.50 5.70
CA THR A 175 19.97 -17.49 4.76
C THR A 175 19.70 -18.36 3.53
N LEU A 176 19.29 -19.61 3.73
CA LEU A 176 18.92 -20.51 2.64
C LEU A 176 17.75 -19.95 1.84
N PHE A 177 16.74 -19.42 2.53
CA PHE A 177 15.59 -18.79 1.88
C PHE A 177 16.00 -17.64 0.95
N TYR A 178 16.84 -16.70 1.43
CA TYR A 178 17.30 -15.58 0.60
C TYR A 178 18.15 -16.04 -0.58
N LEU A 179 19.04 -17.01 -0.39
CA LEU A 179 19.82 -17.57 -1.49
C LEU A 179 18.93 -18.23 -2.56
N GLN A 180 17.86 -18.90 -2.14
CA GLN A 180 16.89 -19.47 -3.08
C GLN A 180 16.09 -18.38 -3.81
N LEU A 181 15.68 -17.33 -3.09
CA LEU A 181 14.97 -16.18 -3.64
C LEU A 181 15.80 -15.45 -4.69
N PHE A 182 17.09 -15.20 -4.41
CA PHE A 182 17.97 -14.45 -5.30
C PHE A 182 18.27 -15.16 -6.61
N ARG A 183 18.16 -16.50 -6.65
CA ARG A 183 18.33 -17.31 -7.86
C ARG A 183 17.17 -17.25 -8.85
N LEU A 184 16.05 -16.62 -8.48
CA LEU A 184 14.93 -16.40 -9.39
C LEU A 184 15.32 -15.33 -10.43
N SER A 185 15.69 -15.81 -11.63
CA SER A 185 16.37 -15.02 -12.67
C SER A 185 15.51 -13.97 -13.36
N LYS A 186 14.18 -14.03 -13.22
CA LYS A 186 13.23 -13.06 -13.77
C LYS A 186 12.51 -12.23 -12.70
N LEU A 187 12.73 -12.53 -11.42
CA LEU A 187 12.05 -11.87 -10.32
C LEU A 187 12.49 -10.41 -10.18
N LYS A 188 11.65 -9.47 -10.61
CA LYS A 188 11.89 -8.03 -10.52
C LYS A 188 11.30 -7.40 -9.28
N TYR A 189 10.09 -7.80 -8.88
CA TYR A 189 9.40 -7.29 -7.70
C TYR A 189 9.33 -8.37 -6.62
N CYS A 190 9.82 -8.04 -5.42
CA CYS A 190 9.75 -8.93 -4.28
C CYS A 190 9.24 -8.17 -3.04
N LYS A 191 8.22 -8.73 -2.39
CA LYS A 191 7.73 -8.26 -1.10
C LYS A 191 7.71 -9.41 -0.11
N ILE A 192 8.32 -9.24 1.05
CA ILE A 192 8.42 -10.27 2.08
C ILE A 192 7.92 -9.79 3.43
N GLN A 193 7.09 -10.62 4.07
CA GLN A 193 6.50 -10.43 5.38
C GLN A 193 6.54 -11.77 6.15
N PHE A 194 7.55 -11.98 7.00
CA PHE A 194 7.75 -13.13 7.88
C PHE A 194 8.76 -12.82 9.00
N GLU A 195 8.71 -13.59 10.09
CA GLU A 195 9.74 -13.57 11.13
C GLU A 195 10.80 -14.67 10.90
N SER A 196 12.04 -14.45 11.34
CA SER A 196 13.12 -15.45 11.27
C SER A 196 13.53 -15.86 12.66
N LYS A 197 13.69 -17.18 12.90
CA LYS A 197 14.22 -17.69 14.18
C LYS A 197 15.75 -17.66 14.28
N ASP A 198 16.44 -17.73 13.15
CA ASP A 198 17.90 -17.83 13.16
C ASP A 198 18.53 -16.47 13.46
N ASP A 199 19.19 -16.41 14.63
CA ASP A 199 19.85 -15.21 15.16
C ASP A 199 21.31 -15.05 14.72
N GLU A 200 21.93 -16.10 14.17
CA GLU A 200 23.39 -16.17 14.07
C GLU A 200 23.97 -16.40 12.66
N GLN A 201 23.19 -16.88 11.70
CA GLN A 201 23.74 -17.21 10.38
C GLN A 201 23.80 -15.98 9.47
N LEU A 202 25.00 -15.45 9.27
CA LEU A 202 25.26 -14.39 8.31
C LEU A 202 25.13 -14.92 6.88
N LEU A 203 24.39 -14.19 6.03
CA LEU A 203 24.37 -14.44 4.59
C LEU A 203 25.80 -14.30 4.05
N PRO A 204 26.31 -15.25 3.25
CA PRO A 204 27.63 -15.11 2.63
C PRO A 204 27.65 -13.88 1.71
N ARG A 205 28.83 -13.33 1.45
CA ARG A 205 28.96 -12.24 0.48
C ARG A 205 28.79 -12.78 -0.93
N CYS A 206 28.01 -12.08 -1.76
CA CYS A 206 27.88 -12.43 -3.16
C CYS A 206 29.23 -12.26 -3.87
N THR A 207 29.65 -13.28 -4.61
CA THR A 207 30.84 -13.23 -5.46
C THR A 207 30.47 -13.06 -6.92
N ASN A 208 29.51 -13.84 -7.45
CA ASN A 208 29.13 -13.83 -8.87
C ASN A 208 27.63 -14.05 -9.17
N GLU A 209 26.80 -14.40 -8.18
CA GLU A 209 25.37 -14.72 -8.39
C GLU A 209 24.49 -13.51 -8.08
N PHE A 210 24.27 -12.64 -9.07
CA PHE A 210 23.41 -11.47 -8.89
C PHE A 210 21.93 -11.80 -9.13
N SER A 211 21.08 -11.25 -8.26
CA SER A 211 19.64 -11.31 -8.40
C SER A 211 19.12 -10.34 -9.45
N SER A 212 17.96 -10.66 -10.02
CA SER A 212 17.25 -9.79 -10.97
C SER A 212 16.30 -8.78 -10.31
N ILE A 213 16.22 -8.78 -8.98
CA ILE A 213 15.30 -7.93 -8.21
C ILE A 213 15.64 -6.45 -8.41
N GLU A 214 14.62 -5.70 -8.83
CA GLU A 214 14.64 -4.25 -9.04
C GLU A 214 13.85 -3.52 -7.92
N TYR A 215 12.82 -4.16 -7.36
CA TYR A 215 11.96 -3.61 -6.32
C TYR A 215 11.87 -4.57 -5.14
N LEU A 216 12.34 -4.14 -3.97
CA LEU A 216 12.31 -4.93 -2.75
C LEU A 216 11.59 -4.22 -1.61
N VAL A 217 10.65 -4.93 -0.99
CA VAL A 217 9.92 -4.47 0.19
C VAL A 217 10.02 -5.53 1.30
N ILE A 218 10.60 -5.16 2.44
CA ILE A 218 10.72 -6.01 3.62
C ILE A 218 9.84 -5.41 4.73
N LYS A 219 8.77 -6.13 5.09
CA LYS A 219 7.74 -5.68 6.04
C LYS A 219 7.93 -6.16 7.48
N ASN A 220 9.13 -6.63 7.82
CA ASN A 220 9.41 -7.20 9.14
C ASN A 220 10.76 -6.70 9.64
N CYS A 221 11.09 -7.20 10.83
CA CYS A 221 12.40 -6.99 11.41
C CYS A 221 13.51 -7.55 10.52
N PHE A 222 14.34 -6.63 10.03
CA PHE A 222 15.54 -6.91 9.27
C PHE A 222 16.74 -6.46 10.07
N ARG A 223 17.74 -7.34 10.20
CA ARG A 223 18.95 -7.03 10.94
C ARG A 223 19.86 -6.12 10.13
N PHE A 224 20.27 -5.01 10.74
CA PHE A 224 21.24 -4.09 10.16
C PHE A 224 22.52 -4.82 9.69
N GLN A 225 22.97 -5.81 10.47
CA GLN A 225 24.18 -6.59 10.23
C GLN A 225 24.17 -7.35 8.90
N LEU A 226 23.00 -7.74 8.41
CA LEU A 226 22.86 -8.51 7.18
C LEU A 226 22.88 -7.62 5.93
N LEU A 227 22.64 -6.32 6.08
CA LEU A 227 22.34 -5.42 4.97
C LEU A 227 23.46 -5.38 3.91
N ASN A 228 24.72 -5.34 4.33
CA ASN A 228 25.86 -5.31 3.39
C ASN A 228 25.91 -6.54 2.48
N ASN A 229 25.87 -7.74 3.08
CA ASN A 229 25.94 -8.98 2.31
C ASN A 229 24.66 -9.18 1.50
N PHE A 230 23.53 -8.80 2.06
CA PHE A 230 22.24 -8.86 1.38
C PHE A 230 22.18 -7.96 0.14
N LEU A 231 22.61 -6.70 0.25
CA LEU A 231 22.67 -5.77 -0.89
C LEU A 231 23.71 -6.20 -1.95
N SER A 232 24.74 -6.97 -1.57
CA SER A 232 25.72 -7.46 -2.54
C SER A 232 25.14 -8.40 -3.61
N TYR A 233 23.97 -9.01 -3.36
CA TYR A 233 23.24 -9.80 -4.36
C TYR A 233 22.36 -8.94 -5.27
N LEU A 234 22.08 -7.68 -4.91
CA LEU A 234 21.02 -6.87 -5.47
C LEU A 234 21.56 -5.73 -6.34
N SER A 235 22.42 -6.05 -7.31
CA SER A 235 23.09 -5.04 -8.14
C SER A 235 22.16 -4.23 -9.07
N ARG A 236 20.94 -4.75 -9.33
CA ARG A 236 19.91 -4.08 -10.16
C ARG A 236 18.83 -3.37 -9.35
N LEU A 237 19.01 -3.26 -8.03
CA LEU A 237 18.01 -2.70 -7.14
C LEU A 237 17.75 -1.23 -7.44
N CYS A 238 16.50 -0.90 -7.72
CA CYS A 238 16.02 0.47 -7.96
C CYS A 238 15.27 1.03 -6.75
N TYR A 239 14.56 0.17 -6.02
CA TYR A 239 13.69 0.52 -4.92
C TYR A 239 13.93 -0.42 -3.73
N LEU A 240 14.23 0.17 -2.57
CA LEU A 240 14.37 -0.53 -1.30
C LEU A 240 13.41 0.06 -0.26
N SER A 241 12.58 -0.78 0.35
CA SER A 241 11.81 -0.44 1.54
C SER A 241 12.03 -1.48 2.63
N ILE A 242 12.39 -1.04 3.83
CA ILE A 242 12.52 -1.88 5.02
C ILE A 242 11.73 -1.22 6.15
N ASP A 243 10.63 -1.85 6.55
CA ASP A 243 9.68 -1.32 7.54
C ASP A 243 10.19 -1.44 8.97
N TYR A 244 11.26 -2.20 9.24
CA TYR A 244 11.89 -2.23 10.56
C TYR A 244 13.34 -2.74 10.46
N LEU A 245 14.30 -1.82 10.40
CA LEU A 245 15.74 -2.08 10.39
C LEU A 245 16.26 -1.98 11.82
N ASN A 246 16.53 -3.13 12.43
CA ASN A 246 16.90 -3.22 13.85
C ASN A 246 18.41 -3.46 14.02
N ARG A 247 18.99 -2.79 15.01
CA ARG A 247 20.31 -3.13 15.55
C ARG A 247 20.18 -4.06 16.76
N ILE A 248 20.30 -5.37 16.53
CA ILE A 248 20.28 -6.37 17.62
C ILE A 248 21.68 -6.60 18.23
N ASP A 249 22.76 -6.45 17.45
CA ASP A 249 24.13 -6.73 17.90
C ASP A 249 24.98 -5.45 18.12
N PHE A 250 25.80 -5.48 19.16
CA PHE A 250 26.74 -4.43 19.55
C PHE A 250 28.07 -4.50 18.79
N LYS A 251 28.39 -5.62 18.15
CA LYS A 251 29.67 -5.79 17.42
C LYS A 251 29.80 -4.77 16.29
N ASP A 252 31.01 -4.22 16.16
CA ASP A 252 31.36 -3.34 15.06
C ASP A 252 31.36 -4.13 13.75
N ILE A 253 30.49 -3.74 12.83
CA ILE A 253 30.48 -4.27 11.48
C ILE A 253 31.09 -3.24 10.55
N GLU A 254 32.07 -3.70 9.77
CA GLU A 254 32.60 -2.96 8.65
C GLU A 254 31.64 -3.10 7.47
N LEU A 255 31.05 -1.97 7.09
CA LEU A 255 30.32 -1.85 5.84
C LEU A 255 31.34 -1.54 4.74
N TYR A 256 31.29 -2.30 3.65
CA TYR A 256 32.17 -2.06 2.51
C TYR A 256 31.39 -1.31 1.43
N PRO A 257 32.00 -0.35 0.71
CA PRO A 257 31.34 0.33 -0.39
C PRO A 257 30.83 -0.68 -1.44
N LEU A 258 29.55 -0.57 -1.81
CA LEU A 258 28.96 -1.31 -2.92
C LEU A 258 28.31 -0.31 -3.86
N LEU A 259 28.68 -0.36 -5.13
CA LEU A 259 28.12 0.54 -6.12
C LEU A 259 26.73 0.04 -6.55
N LEU A 260 25.68 0.64 -5.98
CA LEU A 260 24.28 0.40 -6.35
C LEU A 260 23.82 1.49 -7.33
N GLU A 261 24.26 1.40 -8.59
CA GLU A 261 24.05 2.43 -9.62
C GLU A 261 22.58 2.75 -9.90
N TYR A 262 21.72 1.74 -9.75
CA TYR A 262 20.30 1.85 -10.08
C TYR A 262 19.43 2.27 -8.90
N LEU A 263 19.97 2.28 -7.67
CA LEU A 263 19.19 2.52 -6.45
C LEU A 263 18.78 3.99 -6.35
N LYS A 264 17.50 4.25 -6.65
CA LYS A 264 16.92 5.61 -6.68
C LYS A 264 16.02 5.90 -5.49
N TYR A 265 15.36 4.88 -4.94
CA TYR A 265 14.41 5.04 -3.85
C TYR A 265 14.80 4.18 -2.65
N VAL A 266 14.89 4.81 -1.48
CA VAL A 266 15.14 4.16 -0.20
C VAL A 266 14.12 4.61 0.83
N SER A 267 13.46 3.65 1.49
CA SER A 267 12.56 3.88 2.62
C SER A 267 12.94 2.99 3.79
N LEU A 268 13.32 3.56 4.93
CA LEU A 268 13.81 2.80 6.08
C LEU A 268 13.16 3.26 7.38
N GLU A 269 12.58 2.34 8.15
CA GLU A 269 12.26 2.60 9.55
C GLU A 269 13.40 2.05 10.43
N LEU A 270 14.06 2.93 11.16
CA LEU A 270 15.27 2.64 11.91
C LEU A 270 14.93 2.46 13.39
N ASP A 271 15.19 1.27 13.94
CA ASP A 271 15.07 1.02 15.37
C ASP A 271 16.43 0.72 16.00
N LEU A 272 16.78 1.50 17.02
CA LEU A 272 18.06 1.44 17.72
C LEU A 272 19.31 1.59 16.80
N VAL A 273 19.15 2.17 15.60
CA VAL A 273 20.26 2.46 14.68
C VAL A 273 20.79 3.87 14.92
N TYR A 274 21.96 3.97 15.54
CA TYR A 274 22.65 5.23 15.74
C TYR A 274 23.04 5.91 14.44
N PHE A 275 23.07 7.24 14.44
CA PHE A 275 23.35 8.08 13.29
C PHE A 275 24.65 7.72 12.56
N ASN A 276 25.73 7.46 13.30
CA ASN A 276 27.02 7.09 12.69
C ASN A 276 26.96 5.80 11.85
N ARG A 277 26.05 4.87 12.18
CA ARG A 277 25.83 3.66 11.37
C ARG A 277 25.02 3.95 10.14
N PHE A 278 23.99 4.78 10.28
CA PHE A 278 23.20 5.24 9.15
C PHE A 278 24.03 6.09 8.18
N GLU A 279 24.93 6.94 8.70
CA GLU A 279 25.90 7.70 7.93
C GLU A 279 26.81 6.77 7.10
N GLN A 280 27.25 5.65 7.66
CA GLN A 280 28.00 4.64 6.91
C GLN A 280 27.17 4.02 5.78
N LEU A 281 25.85 3.79 5.96
CA LEU A 281 24.98 3.33 4.87
C LEU A 281 24.93 4.34 3.73
N ILE A 282 24.76 5.62 4.06
CA ILE A 282 24.73 6.69 3.07
C ILE A 282 26.02 6.69 2.25
N LYS A 283 27.17 6.74 2.95
CA LYS A 283 28.48 6.83 2.32
C LYS A 283 28.78 5.65 1.40
N ASN A 284 28.28 4.47 1.75
CA ASN A 284 28.61 3.23 1.04
C ASN A 284 27.62 2.85 -0.06
N PHE A 285 26.36 3.27 0.04
CA PHE A 285 25.29 2.73 -0.82
C PHE A 285 24.40 3.78 -1.50
N PHE A 286 24.28 5.00 -0.96
CA PHE A 286 23.19 5.92 -1.36
C PHE A 286 23.62 7.02 -2.33
N TYR A 287 24.77 6.87 -3.00
CA TYR A 287 25.29 7.87 -3.92
C TYR A 287 24.30 8.28 -5.02
N HIS A 288 23.57 7.31 -5.61
CA HIS A 288 22.61 7.54 -6.69
C HIS A 288 21.15 7.71 -6.22
N VAL A 289 20.91 7.77 -4.90
CA VAL A 289 19.56 7.86 -4.36
C VAL A 289 18.96 9.23 -4.66
N GLU A 290 17.78 9.22 -5.28
CA GLU A 290 16.99 10.41 -5.58
C GLU A 290 15.95 10.70 -4.50
N ILE A 291 15.45 9.65 -3.84
CA ILE A 291 14.39 9.72 -2.84
C ILE A 291 14.82 8.93 -1.60
N LEU A 292 15.02 9.65 -0.49
CA LEU A 292 15.33 9.07 0.81
C LEU A 292 14.19 9.38 1.78
N HIS A 293 13.52 8.33 2.22
CA HIS A 293 12.55 8.37 3.29
C HIS A 293 13.07 7.56 4.47
N PHE A 294 13.03 8.11 5.67
CA PHE A 294 13.31 7.30 6.84
C PHE A 294 12.59 7.79 8.09
N THR A 295 12.29 6.83 8.96
CA THR A 295 11.85 7.09 10.33
C THR A 295 12.97 6.70 11.28
N SER A 296 13.29 7.50 12.28
CA SER A 296 14.31 7.16 13.28
C SER A 296 13.84 7.49 14.69
N LYS A 297 14.47 6.84 15.68
CA LYS A 297 14.17 7.04 17.10
C LYS A 297 15.43 7.23 17.92
N TYR A 298 15.28 7.87 19.08
CA TYR A 298 16.28 7.96 20.17
C TYR A 298 17.56 8.79 19.92
N ASP A 299 18.25 8.63 18.79
CA ASP A 299 19.53 9.33 18.54
C ASP A 299 19.31 10.77 18.07
N SER A 300 19.48 11.72 18.99
CA SER A 300 19.30 13.15 18.71
C SER A 300 20.18 13.72 17.58
N ARG A 301 21.25 13.03 17.15
CA ARG A 301 22.09 13.47 16.02
C ARG A 301 21.33 13.47 14.68
N TYR A 302 20.22 12.73 14.57
CA TYR A 302 19.34 12.84 13.41
C TYR A 302 18.71 14.25 13.26
N LEU A 303 18.73 15.06 14.32
CA LEU A 303 18.24 16.45 14.33
C LEU A 303 19.35 17.48 14.03
N ASP A 304 20.57 17.06 13.75
CA ASP A 304 21.67 17.98 13.44
C ASP A 304 21.66 18.33 11.95
N ALA A 305 21.16 19.53 11.61
CA ALA A 305 21.01 19.96 10.23
C ALA A 305 22.36 20.16 9.53
N GLU A 306 23.40 20.61 10.23
CA GLU A 306 24.73 20.83 9.64
C GLU A 306 25.38 19.51 9.20
N ILE A 307 25.21 18.45 10.01
CA ILE A 307 25.72 17.13 9.65
C ILE A 307 25.00 16.62 8.40
N TRP A 308 23.67 16.78 8.33
CA TRP A 308 22.91 16.40 7.16
C TRP A 308 23.28 17.17 5.90
N GLU A 309 23.45 18.49 6.00
CA GLU A 309 23.85 19.34 4.87
C GLU A 309 25.19 18.86 4.28
N LYS A 310 26.19 18.60 5.14
CA LYS A 310 27.50 18.06 4.73
C LYS A 310 27.36 16.69 4.08
N LEU A 311 26.55 15.81 4.68
CA LEU A 311 26.35 14.44 4.24
C LEU A 311 25.65 14.37 2.88
N ILE A 312 24.59 15.15 2.69
CA ILE A 312 23.83 15.23 1.43
C ILE A 312 24.72 15.81 0.32
N THR A 313 25.40 16.92 0.60
CA THR A 313 26.27 17.60 -0.38
C THR A 313 27.42 16.70 -0.83
N SER A 314 27.98 15.89 0.09
CA SER A 314 29.16 15.07 -0.20
C SER A 314 28.83 13.70 -0.78
N TYR A 315 27.72 13.08 -0.35
CA TYR A 315 27.45 11.66 -0.62
C TYR A 315 26.10 11.36 -1.26
N MET A 316 25.21 12.34 -1.43
CA MET A 316 23.91 12.14 -2.10
C MET A 316 23.61 13.28 -3.09
N PRO A 317 24.47 13.50 -4.10
CA PRO A 317 24.35 14.64 -5.00
C PRO A 317 23.05 14.62 -5.84
N TYR A 318 22.45 13.45 -6.05
CA TYR A 318 21.22 13.27 -6.81
C TYR A 318 19.94 13.35 -5.96
N LEU A 319 20.06 13.61 -4.65
CA LEU A 319 18.90 13.62 -3.75
C LEU A 319 17.95 14.78 -4.09
N ARG A 320 16.69 14.42 -4.37
CA ARG A 320 15.60 15.34 -4.73
C ARG A 320 14.52 15.39 -3.66
N ILE A 321 14.24 14.26 -3.02
CA ILE A 321 13.25 14.17 -1.95
C ILE A 321 13.95 13.64 -0.69
N PHE A 322 13.94 14.47 0.35
CA PHE A 322 14.43 14.12 1.67
C PHE A 322 13.27 14.15 2.67
N ASP A 323 12.88 12.98 3.15
CA ASP A 323 11.80 12.82 4.13
C ASP A 323 12.30 12.14 5.39
N ILE A 324 12.24 12.88 6.48
CA ILE A 324 12.59 12.40 7.81
C ILE A 324 11.34 12.40 8.69
N ASN A 325 11.23 11.39 9.52
CA ASN A 325 10.35 11.37 10.68
C ASN A 325 11.15 10.89 11.89
N HIS A 326 11.44 11.77 12.84
CA HIS A 326 12.24 11.46 14.01
C HIS A 326 11.40 11.60 15.27
N ASP A 327 11.32 10.51 16.04
CA ASP A 327 10.69 10.48 17.36
C ASP A 327 11.78 10.39 18.45
N GLY A 328 11.90 11.44 19.25
CA GLY A 328 13.01 11.59 20.18
C GLY A 328 12.60 12.15 21.54
N SER A 329 13.37 11.80 22.57
CA SER A 329 13.27 12.42 23.88
C SER A 329 13.88 13.83 23.85
N ILE A 330 13.13 14.81 24.36
CA ILE A 330 13.53 16.23 24.45
C ILE A 330 14.01 16.58 25.87
N GLN A 331 14.00 15.59 26.78
CA GLN A 331 13.94 15.77 28.23
C GLN A 331 15.07 16.58 28.87
N HIS A 332 16.23 16.69 28.23
CA HIS A 332 17.41 17.27 28.87
C HIS A 332 17.81 18.65 28.37
N ASN A 333 17.25 19.15 27.25
CA ASN A 333 17.63 20.47 26.74
C ASN A 333 16.68 20.99 25.63
N LEU A 334 15.50 21.48 26.01
CA LEU A 334 14.54 22.12 25.08
C LEU A 334 15.18 23.20 24.21
N SER A 335 16.06 24.04 24.78
CA SER A 335 16.73 25.10 24.01
C SER A 335 17.70 24.53 22.98
N ARG A 336 18.43 23.46 23.30
CA ARG A 336 19.27 22.75 22.31
C ARG A 336 18.45 22.07 21.23
N TYR A 337 17.31 21.47 21.58
CA TYR A 337 16.38 20.88 20.61
C TYR A 337 15.83 21.93 19.65
N HIS A 338 15.37 23.08 20.17
CA HIS A 338 14.95 24.20 19.34
C HIS A 338 16.09 24.74 18.47
N ASN A 339 17.30 24.83 19.00
CA ASN A 339 18.46 25.25 18.22
C ASN A 339 18.72 24.31 17.04
N TRP A 340 18.73 22.99 17.27
CA TRP A 340 18.87 21.99 16.21
C TRP A 340 17.81 22.10 15.13
N ILE A 341 16.54 22.22 15.51
CA ILE A 341 15.44 22.36 14.55
C ILE A 341 15.54 23.67 13.76
N ASN A 342 15.91 24.77 14.41
CA ASN A 342 16.02 26.06 13.76
C ASN A 342 17.07 26.07 12.64
N GLN A 343 18.08 25.20 12.72
CA GLN A 343 19.10 25.06 11.67
C GLN A 343 18.55 24.49 10.36
N PHE A 344 17.40 23.78 10.37
CA PHE A 344 16.71 23.34 9.16
C PHE A 344 16.02 24.47 8.38
N ASN A 345 16.18 25.73 8.81
CA ASN A 345 15.75 26.92 8.08
C ASN A 345 16.91 27.65 7.36
N SER A 346 18.10 27.04 7.28
CA SER A 346 19.22 27.61 6.52
C SER A 346 18.89 27.73 5.02
N SER A 347 19.68 28.53 4.28
CA SER A 347 19.50 28.72 2.85
C SER A 347 19.56 27.41 2.07
N PHE A 348 20.41 26.46 2.49
CA PHE A 348 20.52 25.13 1.89
C PHE A 348 19.15 24.42 1.81
N TRP A 349 18.42 24.36 2.92
CA TRP A 349 17.12 23.68 2.99
C TRP A 349 16.04 24.42 2.18
N ALA A 350 16.05 25.75 2.25
CA ALA A 350 15.12 26.60 1.51
C ALA A 350 15.31 26.49 -0.01
N GLU A 351 16.55 26.49 -0.50
CA GLU A 351 16.91 26.31 -1.91
C GLU A 351 16.48 24.94 -2.44
N LYS A 352 16.60 23.89 -1.60
CA LYS A 352 16.12 22.54 -1.92
C LYS A 352 14.59 22.38 -1.81
N GLN A 353 13.89 23.40 -1.29
CA GLN A 353 12.46 23.37 -1.01
C GLN A 353 12.06 22.21 -0.08
N TRP A 354 12.95 21.86 0.86
CA TRP A 354 12.67 20.88 1.90
C TRP A 354 12.28 21.62 3.17
N PHE A 355 11.05 21.36 3.62
CA PHE A 355 10.46 22.02 4.78
C PHE A 355 10.25 21.00 5.89
N PHE A 356 10.35 21.46 7.13
CA PHE A 356 10.25 20.61 8.30
C PHE A 356 9.40 21.27 9.37
N THR A 357 8.78 20.45 10.22
CA THR A 357 8.02 20.90 11.38
C THR A 357 8.26 19.94 12.53
N HIS A 358 7.75 20.31 13.71
CA HIS A 358 7.86 19.47 14.88
C HIS A 358 6.63 19.58 15.79
N GLN A 359 6.39 18.54 16.58
CA GLN A 359 5.31 18.43 17.56
C GLN A 359 5.88 17.97 18.89
N HIS A 360 5.36 18.51 19.98
CA HIS A 360 5.76 18.16 21.35
C HIS A 360 4.61 17.41 22.02
N ASN A 361 4.90 16.27 22.64
CA ASN A 361 3.96 15.58 23.52
C ASN A 361 4.30 15.92 24.98
N CYS A 362 3.63 16.93 25.51
CA CYS A 362 3.81 17.38 26.90
C CYS A 362 3.22 16.42 27.94
N GLN A 363 2.55 15.33 27.53
CA GLN A 363 1.90 14.38 28.45
C GLN A 363 2.79 13.21 28.86
N ASP A 364 3.86 12.94 28.12
CA ASP A 364 4.83 11.92 28.53
C ASP A 364 5.69 12.51 29.66
N THR A 365 5.82 11.76 30.76
CA THR A 365 6.79 12.05 31.85
C THR A 365 8.22 12.25 31.32
N ILE A 366 8.47 11.79 30.09
CA ILE A 366 9.74 11.81 29.39
C ILE A 366 9.90 13.01 28.44
N GLY A 367 8.85 13.79 28.14
CA GLY A 367 8.91 14.88 27.17
C GLY A 367 9.39 14.39 25.80
N SER A 368 8.48 13.83 25.00
CA SER A 368 8.78 13.33 23.65
C SER A 368 8.40 14.36 22.60
N GLY A 369 9.12 14.34 21.47
CA GLY A 369 8.83 15.22 20.34
C GLY A 369 9.08 14.54 19.01
N ILE A 370 8.23 14.87 18.04
CA ILE A 370 8.29 14.34 16.70
C ILE A 370 8.73 15.46 15.76
N PHE A 371 9.89 15.31 15.13
CA PHE A 371 10.37 16.19 14.06
C PHE A 371 10.13 15.50 12.72
N TYR A 372 9.55 16.20 11.74
CA TYR A 372 9.24 15.58 10.45
C TYR A 372 9.25 16.53 9.27
N SER A 373 9.57 16.00 8.09
CA SER A 373 9.45 16.73 6.82
C SER A 373 7.99 17.06 6.50
N THR A 374 7.74 18.31 6.12
CA THR A 374 6.47 18.78 5.58
C THR A 374 6.59 18.88 4.06
N ASN A 375 6.36 17.78 3.35
CA ASN A 375 6.24 17.88 1.90
C ASN A 375 4.85 18.49 1.57
N PRO A 376 4.77 19.58 0.79
CA PRO A 376 3.49 20.18 0.40
C PRO A 376 2.58 19.22 -0.37
N TYR A 377 3.12 18.12 -0.92
CA TYR A 377 2.39 17.08 -1.65
C TYR A 377 2.20 15.77 -0.87
N ARG A 378 2.82 15.60 0.31
CA ARG A 378 2.78 14.33 1.07
C ARG A 378 1.62 14.23 2.06
N ARG A 379 0.92 15.33 2.35
CA ARG A 379 -0.27 15.30 3.20
C ARG A 379 -1.34 16.26 2.69
N LYS A 380 -2.46 15.67 2.25
CA LYS A 380 -3.75 16.36 2.09
C LYS A 380 -4.34 16.90 3.40
N GLU A 381 -3.68 16.74 4.54
CA GLU A 381 -4.13 17.29 5.82
C GLU A 381 -2.91 17.68 6.67
N ASN A 382 -2.58 18.97 6.72
CA ASN A 382 -1.72 19.50 7.79
C ASN A 382 -2.52 19.40 9.09
N THR A 383 -2.31 18.33 9.84
CA THR A 383 -2.97 18.14 11.13
C THR A 383 -2.09 18.72 12.23
N PHE A 384 -2.45 19.90 12.72
CA PHE A 384 -1.95 20.40 14.01
C PHE A 384 -2.76 19.73 15.15
N PHE A 385 -2.07 19.25 16.17
CA PHE A 385 -2.70 18.75 17.40
C PHE A 385 -2.41 19.74 18.53
N TRP A 386 -3.45 20.25 19.16
CA TRP A 386 -3.34 21.13 20.34
C TRP A 386 -4.12 20.50 21.49
N LYS A 387 -3.43 20.16 22.58
CA LYS A 387 -4.04 19.64 23.82
C LYS A 387 -3.71 20.61 24.95
N LEU A 388 -4.71 21.38 25.37
CA LEU A 388 -4.62 22.30 26.51
C LEU A 388 -4.76 21.47 27.80
N ASP A 389 -3.66 21.28 28.52
CA ASP A 389 -3.68 20.59 29.82
C ASP A 389 -3.77 21.55 31.02
N LYS A 390 -4.32 21.05 32.12
CA LYS A 390 -4.81 21.83 33.28
C LYS A 390 -3.75 22.46 34.18
N LYS A 391 -2.44 22.39 33.87
CA LYS A 391 -1.40 22.94 34.76
C LYS A 391 -0.33 23.75 34.02
N PHE A 392 -0.34 25.05 34.34
CA PHE A 392 0.71 26.06 34.22
C PHE A 392 1.68 25.97 33.02
N CYS A 393 1.43 26.81 32.02
CA CYS A 393 2.48 27.51 31.29
C CYS A 393 2.15 29.01 31.45
N SER A 394 2.95 29.73 32.23
CA SER A 394 2.69 31.12 32.63
C SER A 394 3.36 32.16 31.72
N ASP A 395 3.68 31.82 30.48
CA ASP A 395 4.25 32.77 29.53
C ASP A 395 3.31 32.93 28.33
N TYR A 396 2.59 34.05 28.33
CA TYR A 396 1.76 34.52 27.21
C TYR A 396 2.69 34.91 26.04
N GLN A 397 3.04 33.95 25.19
CA GLN A 397 3.56 34.26 23.86
C GLN A 397 2.43 34.17 22.85
N GLN A 398 1.99 35.32 22.33
CA GLN A 398 1.24 35.40 21.09
C GLN A 398 2.09 34.81 19.97
N THR A 399 1.80 33.57 19.59
CA THR A 399 2.43 32.93 18.44
C THR A 399 1.57 33.22 17.21
N ASN A 400 2.17 33.84 16.20
CA ASN A 400 1.51 34.22 14.97
C ASN A 400 1.72 33.10 13.92
N PHE A 401 0.63 32.43 13.53
CA PHE A 401 0.67 31.23 12.68
C PHE A 401 0.35 31.53 11.22
N SER A 402 1.04 32.50 10.63
CA SER A 402 0.79 32.97 9.27
C SER A 402 1.05 31.92 8.18
N SER A 403 1.72 30.81 8.46
CA SER A 403 1.92 29.72 7.48
C SER A 403 0.83 28.64 7.51
N VAL A 404 -0.08 28.66 8.50
CA VAL A 404 -1.04 27.59 8.73
C VAL A 404 -2.27 27.75 7.84
N LYS A 405 -2.55 26.77 6.98
CA LYS A 405 -3.72 26.75 6.08
C LYS A 405 -4.90 25.90 6.56
N HIS A 406 -4.67 24.96 7.49
CA HIS A 406 -5.69 24.08 8.07
C HIS A 406 -5.41 23.91 9.56
N VAL A 407 -6.43 24.12 10.38
CA VAL A 407 -6.38 23.93 11.84
C VAL A 407 -7.24 22.73 12.20
N ARG A 408 -6.70 21.78 12.96
CA ARG A 408 -7.48 20.70 13.58
C ARG A 408 -7.45 20.86 15.10
N VAL A 409 -8.61 20.79 15.74
CA VAL A 409 -8.74 20.89 17.19
C VAL A 409 -9.33 19.59 17.71
N SER A 410 -8.63 18.94 18.65
CA SER A 410 -9.08 17.72 19.31
C SER A 410 -8.58 17.70 20.76
N GLY A 411 -9.48 17.60 21.74
CA GLY A 411 -9.11 17.56 23.15
C GLY A 411 -10.28 17.61 24.11
N LEU A 412 -10.00 17.32 25.39
CA LEU A 412 -10.94 17.46 26.51
C LEU A 412 -11.02 18.92 26.97
N VAL A 413 -12.10 19.25 27.70
CA VAL A 413 -12.42 20.61 28.18
C VAL A 413 -11.23 21.27 28.90
N ALA A 414 -10.72 22.36 28.32
CA ALA A 414 -9.69 23.19 28.92
C ALA A 414 -10.27 24.05 30.06
N SER A 415 -9.49 24.25 31.14
CA SER A 415 -9.89 25.12 32.26
C SER A 415 -9.59 26.60 32.04
N LYS A 416 -8.89 26.95 30.95
CA LYS A 416 -8.55 28.32 30.56
C LYS A 416 -8.58 28.48 29.04
N THR A 417 -8.92 29.68 28.58
CA THR A 417 -8.92 30.11 27.18
C THR A 417 -7.61 30.81 26.84
N SER A 418 -7.00 30.45 25.72
CA SER A 418 -5.90 31.19 25.09
C SER A 418 -6.33 31.69 23.72
N VAL A 419 -5.79 32.84 23.31
CA VAL A 419 -6.10 33.48 22.02
C VAL A 419 -4.89 33.35 21.10
N ASN A 420 -5.04 32.55 20.04
CA ASN A 420 -4.05 32.42 18.98
C ASN A 420 -4.60 32.97 17.66
N TYR A 421 -3.72 33.48 16.81
CA TYR A 421 -4.08 34.03 15.50
C TYR A 421 -3.56 33.13 14.37
N PHE A 422 -4.48 32.66 13.52
CA PHE A 422 -4.19 31.85 12.33
C PHE A 422 -4.64 32.63 11.09
N SER A 423 -3.90 33.67 10.72
CA SER A 423 -4.34 34.65 9.70
C SER A 423 -4.55 34.07 8.31
N ASN A 424 -3.92 32.94 7.98
CA ASN A 424 -3.99 32.30 6.66
C ASN A 424 -4.69 30.94 6.68
N ALA A 425 -5.38 30.59 7.78
CA ALA A 425 -6.12 29.34 7.87
C ALA A 425 -7.40 29.40 7.01
N THR A 426 -7.56 28.42 6.14
CA THR A 426 -8.70 28.28 5.21
C THR A 426 -9.63 27.11 5.56
N GLN A 427 -9.19 26.22 6.47
CA GLN A 427 -9.94 25.05 6.88
C GLN A 427 -9.84 24.87 8.40
N LEU A 428 -10.93 24.44 9.04
CA LEU A 428 -11.01 24.11 10.47
C LEU A 428 -11.72 22.78 10.65
N THR A 429 -11.13 21.86 11.40
CA THR A 429 -11.75 20.57 11.75
C THR A 429 -11.74 20.39 13.25
N ILE A 430 -12.92 20.29 13.87
CA ILE A 430 -13.06 20.06 15.32
C ILE A 430 -13.49 18.60 15.50
N LYS A 431 -12.71 17.82 16.24
CA LYS A 431 -13.05 16.43 16.58
C LYS A 431 -13.36 16.36 18.08
N HIS A 432 -14.59 15.96 18.41
CA HIS A 432 -15.06 15.83 19.78
C HIS A 432 -15.08 14.36 20.19
N ASP A 433 -14.60 14.03 21.38
CA ASP A 433 -14.94 12.75 22.01
C ASP A 433 -16.37 12.87 22.55
N LEU A 434 -17.23 11.90 22.20
CA LEU A 434 -18.69 11.93 22.37
C LEU A 434 -19.19 11.96 23.83
N GLU A 435 -18.31 12.05 24.83
CA GLU A 435 -18.67 12.00 26.25
C GLU A 435 -18.71 13.37 26.97
N ALA A 436 -18.38 14.48 26.29
CA ALA A 436 -18.46 15.83 26.91
C ALA A 436 -19.67 16.65 26.40
N LEU A 437 -20.37 17.30 27.34
CA LEU A 437 -21.63 18.03 27.13
C LEU A 437 -21.56 19.15 26.07
N PRO A 438 -22.69 19.49 25.40
CA PRO A 438 -22.72 20.36 24.20
C PRO A 438 -22.34 21.84 24.40
N HIS A 439 -22.07 22.29 25.62
CA HIS A 439 -21.86 23.71 25.94
C HIS A 439 -20.39 24.17 25.84
N SER A 440 -19.43 23.28 25.60
CA SER A 440 -18.00 23.57 25.73
C SER A 440 -17.29 24.15 24.50
N ILE A 441 -17.97 24.38 23.36
CA ILE A 441 -17.37 25.00 22.16
C ILE A 441 -17.58 26.52 22.10
N SER A 442 -18.42 27.09 22.98
CA SER A 442 -18.77 28.53 22.91
C SER A 442 -17.60 29.47 23.22
N THR A 443 -16.54 29.01 23.90
CA THR A 443 -15.47 29.89 24.40
C THR A 443 -14.22 29.98 23.52
N VAL A 444 -14.13 29.20 22.43
CA VAL A 444 -12.93 29.21 21.53
C VAL A 444 -13.16 30.00 20.24
N LEU A 445 -14.41 30.30 19.86
CA LEU A 445 -14.74 30.90 18.56
C LEU A 445 -15.52 32.21 18.72
N ILE A 446 -14.88 33.27 19.21
CA ILE A 446 -15.52 34.60 19.24
C ILE A 446 -15.26 35.42 17.96
N ARG A 447 -14.33 35.06 17.06
CA ARG A 447 -14.16 35.79 15.79
C ARG A 447 -13.63 34.93 14.64
N TRP A 448 -14.48 34.09 14.07
CA TRP A 448 -14.25 33.45 12.78
C TRP A 448 -15.48 33.72 11.91
N GLU A 449 -15.57 34.95 11.38
CA GLU A 449 -16.62 35.32 10.42
C GLU A 449 -16.26 34.73 9.05
N ASN A 450 -17.18 33.92 8.52
CA ASN A 450 -17.18 33.28 7.20
C ASN A 450 -16.42 31.95 7.12
N PHE A 451 -17.12 30.82 7.31
CA PHE A 451 -17.09 29.63 6.43
C PHE A 451 -18.07 28.54 6.92
N VAL A 452 -18.44 27.66 5.98
CA VAL A 452 -19.44 26.58 6.14
C VAL A 452 -18.92 25.48 7.06
N ILE A 453 -19.67 25.18 8.13
CA ILE A 453 -19.45 24.00 8.96
C ILE A 453 -19.98 22.79 8.19
N ILE A 454 -19.08 21.89 7.76
CA ILE A 454 -19.47 20.55 7.31
C ILE A 454 -19.41 19.66 8.56
N LYS A 455 -20.58 19.17 8.97
CA LYS A 455 -20.73 18.25 10.11
C LYS A 455 -20.28 16.84 9.77
#